data_AF-A0A5P9PRQ5-F1
#
_entry.id   AF-A0A5P9PRQ5-F1
#
_cell.length_a   1.000
_cell.length_b   1.000
_cell.length_c   1.000
_cell.angle_alpha   90.00
_cell.angle_beta   90.00
_cell.angle_gamma   90.00
#
_symmetry.space_group_name_H-M   'P 1'
#
loop_
_entity.id
_entity.type
_entity.pdbx_description
1 polymer ?
#
loop_
_entity_poly.entity_id
_entity_poly.type
_entity_poly.pdbx_seq_one_letter_code
_entity_poly.pdbx_strand_id
1 'polypeptide(L)'
;MSTLEDLLSLRDLTDPADGPHALQLVIDRAVGALRELWPCEVRVRRGERIVTVADNYDNLGYDPAAVTREARYTRYVGHDRVLRSHSSALIPAALRELVADPVDDVLLVCPGIVYRRDSIDRLHTGTPHQLDLWRVTRAEIGEAELAAMTTAIVSAVLPGSIESKTPRKHPYTRTGCQLDVNGVEIGECGLIHPAVTARAGLDPNWRGLALGLGLDRILMLVKDVPDIRLLRSADPAVQAQMTDLRPYRPVSTRPATSRDVSIVVDSDDAAEDLGDRVREALGTDADCVEAVEIRHTTPYAELPEVARQRLGARPGQQNLLVRIVLRHLDRTLSSAEANVLRDRIYAALHQGG
;
A
#
# COMPACT_ATOMS: atom_id res chain seq x y z
N MET A 1 -1.09 -6.26 -20.25
CA MET A 1 0.10 -5.72 -19.56
C MET A 1 -0.14 -4.25 -19.26
N SER A 2 -0.31 -3.88 -17.99
CA SER A 2 0.08 -2.51 -17.60
C SER A 2 1.59 -2.46 -17.76
N THR A 3 2.06 -1.63 -18.69
CA THR A 3 3.47 -1.50 -18.98
C THR A 3 4.17 -0.86 -17.78
N LEU A 4 5.50 -1.04 -17.67
CA LEU A 4 6.28 -0.27 -16.70
C LEU A 4 6.05 1.25 -16.89
N GLU A 5 5.87 1.69 -18.14
CA GLU A 5 5.52 3.08 -18.47
C GLU A 5 4.20 3.50 -17.83
N ASP A 6 3.15 2.70 -17.92
CA ASP A 6 1.85 2.98 -17.28
C ASP A 6 1.98 3.15 -15.76
N LEU A 7 2.75 2.27 -15.10
CA LEU A 7 2.98 2.34 -13.65
C LEU A 7 3.76 3.60 -13.24
N LEU A 8 4.70 4.03 -14.08
CA LEU A 8 5.50 5.23 -13.85
C LEU A 8 4.74 6.51 -14.17
N SER A 9 3.74 6.46 -15.07
CA SER A 9 2.91 7.63 -15.42
C SER A 9 1.77 7.91 -14.43
N LEU A 10 1.52 7.01 -13.46
CA LEU A 10 0.48 7.23 -12.45
C LEU A 10 0.75 8.51 -11.66
N ARG A 11 -0.24 9.40 -11.57
CA ARG A 11 -0.19 10.59 -10.71
C ARG A 11 0.17 10.23 -9.26
N ASP A 12 1.17 10.89 -8.68
CA ASP A 12 1.44 10.78 -7.24
C ASP A 12 0.57 11.81 -6.50
N LEU A 13 -0.47 11.33 -5.81
CA LEU A 13 -1.42 12.21 -5.11
C LEU A 13 -0.79 12.95 -3.92
N THR A 14 0.40 12.54 -3.50
CA THR A 14 1.13 13.22 -2.44
C THR A 14 1.93 14.41 -2.96
N ASP A 15 2.14 14.54 -4.27
CA ASP A 15 3.00 15.57 -4.88
C ASP A 15 2.19 16.78 -5.36
N PRO A 16 2.39 17.98 -4.79
CA PRO A 16 1.75 19.20 -5.28
C PRO A 16 2.08 19.54 -6.74
N ALA A 17 3.23 19.10 -7.25
CA ALA A 17 3.61 19.31 -8.66
C ALA A 17 2.68 18.54 -9.62
N ASP A 18 2.13 17.43 -9.16
CA ASP A 18 1.12 16.62 -9.87
C ASP A 18 -0.31 17.16 -9.64
N GLY A 19 -0.47 18.31 -9.00
CA GLY A 19 -1.73 18.99 -8.72
C GLY A 19 -2.28 18.77 -7.30
N PRO A 20 -3.27 19.55 -6.86
CA PRO A 20 -3.78 19.51 -5.48
C PRO A 20 -4.51 18.19 -5.18
N HIS A 21 -4.35 17.69 -3.95
CA HIS A 21 -5.10 16.54 -3.44
C HIS A 21 -5.15 16.53 -1.91
N ALA A 22 -6.21 15.99 -1.32
CA ALA A 22 -6.44 15.95 0.12
C ALA A 22 -5.40 15.12 0.89
N LEU A 23 -4.69 14.21 0.20
CA LEU A 23 -3.54 13.50 0.78
C LEU A 23 -2.43 14.44 1.25
N GLN A 24 -2.22 15.55 0.55
CA GLN A 24 -1.22 16.56 0.91
C GLN A 24 -1.58 17.19 2.26
N LEU A 25 -2.86 17.44 2.52
CA LEU A 25 -3.34 17.97 3.80
C LEU A 25 -3.16 16.98 4.95
N VAL A 26 -3.26 15.67 4.70
CA VAL A 26 -2.96 14.64 5.70
C VAL A 26 -1.47 14.66 6.06
N ILE A 27 -0.60 14.76 5.05
CA ILE A 27 0.86 14.90 5.25
C ILE A 27 1.16 16.17 6.06
N ASP A 28 0.57 17.31 5.69
CA ASP A 28 0.79 18.59 6.38
C ASP A 28 0.39 18.53 7.85
N ARG A 29 -0.74 17.88 8.17
CA ARG A 29 -1.18 17.66 9.56
C ARG A 29 -0.21 16.77 10.33
N ALA A 30 0.22 15.65 9.73
CA ALA A 30 1.13 14.72 10.37
C ALA A 30 2.50 15.37 10.64
N VAL A 31 3.08 16.04 9.64
CA VAL A 31 4.36 16.75 9.76
C VAL A 31 4.22 17.92 10.75
N GLY A 32 3.15 18.71 10.67
CA GLY A 32 2.88 19.81 11.58
C GLY A 32 2.86 19.38 13.05
N ALA A 33 2.14 18.30 13.36
CA ALA A 33 2.07 17.76 14.72
C ALA A 33 3.44 17.33 15.26
N LEU A 34 4.27 16.70 14.43
CA LEU A 34 5.62 16.29 14.86
C LEU A 34 6.57 17.49 15.01
N ARG A 35 6.41 18.55 14.22
CA ARG A 35 7.18 19.79 14.36
C ARG A 35 6.81 20.57 15.61
N GLU A 36 5.53 20.53 16.01
CA GLU A 36 5.09 21.10 17.29
C GLU A 36 5.66 20.31 18.47
N LEU A 37 5.72 18.98 18.34
CA LEU A 37 6.28 18.11 19.37
C LEU A 37 7.80 18.24 19.49
N TRP A 38 8.49 18.41 18.35
CA TRP A 38 9.95 18.49 18.29
C TRP A 38 10.41 19.62 17.36
N PRO A 39 11.11 20.64 17.89
CA PRO A 39 11.69 21.71 17.08
C PRO A 39 12.96 21.21 16.36
N CYS A 40 12.78 20.34 15.36
CA CYS A 40 13.83 19.74 14.56
C CYS A 40 13.77 20.25 13.10
N GLU A 41 14.87 20.08 12.37
CA GLU A 41 14.89 20.36 10.94
C GLU A 41 13.98 19.37 10.20
N VAL A 42 13.28 19.82 9.16
CA VAL A 42 12.44 18.94 8.35
C VAL A 42 13.04 18.81 6.96
N ARG A 43 13.34 17.57 6.54
CA ARG A 43 13.83 17.26 5.20
C ARG A 43 12.85 16.37 4.48
N VAL A 44 12.28 16.87 3.37
CA VAL A 44 11.33 16.13 2.54
C VAL A 44 12.08 15.42 1.41
N ARG A 45 11.86 14.12 1.25
CA ARG A 45 12.43 13.29 0.17
C ARG A 45 11.34 12.47 -0.52
N ARG A 46 11.01 12.82 -1.76
CA ARG A 46 10.06 12.03 -2.60
C ARG A 46 10.74 10.87 -3.35
N GLY A 47 12.00 11.07 -3.72
CA GLY A 47 12.87 10.08 -4.36
C GLY A 47 12.34 9.48 -5.67
N GLU A 48 13.10 8.55 -6.24
CA GLU A 48 12.73 7.84 -7.46
C GLU A 48 11.70 6.73 -7.19
N ARG A 49 10.85 6.43 -8.18
CA ARG A 49 9.89 5.31 -8.13
C ARG A 49 10.58 3.96 -8.26
N ILE A 50 11.66 3.91 -9.04
CA ILE A 50 12.55 2.75 -9.16
C ILE A 50 13.73 2.97 -8.23
N VAL A 51 13.95 2.03 -7.32
CA VAL A 51 15.05 2.06 -6.35
C VAL A 51 15.90 0.81 -6.47
N THR A 52 17.07 0.82 -5.86
CA THR A 52 17.89 -0.39 -5.75
C THR A 52 17.24 -1.40 -4.81
N VAL A 53 17.45 -2.70 -5.05
CA VAL A 53 17.10 -3.76 -4.10
C VAL A 53 17.77 -3.51 -2.74
N ALA A 54 18.98 -2.97 -2.75
CA ALA A 54 19.72 -2.62 -1.55
C ALA A 54 19.01 -1.56 -0.69
N ASP A 55 18.52 -0.46 -1.28
CA ASP A 55 17.80 0.56 -0.54
C ASP A 55 16.38 0.12 -0.17
N ASN A 56 15.73 -0.68 -1.02
CA ASN A 56 14.41 -1.20 -0.69
C ASN A 56 14.46 -2.25 0.44
N TYR A 57 15.55 -3.01 0.60
CA TYR A 57 15.58 -4.13 1.53
C TYR A 57 16.87 -4.24 2.36
N ASP A 58 18.04 -4.36 1.74
CA ASP A 58 19.28 -4.70 2.45
C ASP A 58 19.67 -3.67 3.51
N ASN A 59 19.62 -2.39 3.15
CA ASN A 59 19.98 -1.29 4.04
C ASN A 59 18.99 -1.12 5.20
N LEU A 60 17.75 -1.56 5.02
CA LEU A 60 16.71 -1.65 6.05
C LEU A 60 16.80 -2.95 6.87
N GLY A 61 17.73 -3.85 6.55
CA GLY A 61 18.00 -5.07 7.33
C GLY A 61 17.08 -6.25 7.05
N TYR A 62 16.30 -6.23 5.96
CA TYR A 62 15.51 -7.38 5.56
C TYR A 62 16.41 -8.59 5.30
N ASP A 63 15.98 -9.77 5.72
CA ASP A 63 16.68 -11.02 5.40
C ASP A 63 16.65 -11.27 3.88
N PRO A 64 17.75 -11.70 3.24
CA PRO A 64 17.76 -12.08 1.82
C PRO A 64 16.72 -13.16 1.45
N ALA A 65 16.38 -14.05 2.39
CA ALA A 65 15.35 -15.08 2.24
C ALA A 65 13.96 -14.61 2.71
N ALA A 66 13.78 -13.32 3.02
CA ALA A 66 12.47 -12.79 3.40
C ALA A 66 11.47 -12.94 2.26
N VAL A 67 10.33 -13.54 2.57
CA VAL A 67 9.21 -13.75 1.63
C VAL A 67 8.80 -12.45 0.94
N THR A 68 8.88 -11.30 1.62
CA THR A 68 8.57 -9.98 1.02
C THR A 68 9.44 -9.63 -0.19
N ARG A 69 10.63 -10.23 -0.33
CA ARG A 69 11.51 -10.06 -1.49
C ARG A 69 11.11 -10.93 -2.68
N GLU A 70 10.24 -11.92 -2.51
CA GLU A 70 9.83 -12.77 -3.63
C GLU A 70 9.10 -11.96 -4.71
N ALA A 71 9.23 -12.40 -5.97
CA ALA A 71 8.62 -11.73 -7.12
C ALA A 71 7.07 -11.69 -7.06
N ARG A 72 6.47 -12.51 -6.19
CA ARG A 72 5.03 -12.51 -5.86
C ARG A 72 4.60 -11.38 -4.91
N TYR A 73 5.53 -10.63 -4.31
CA TYR A 73 5.21 -9.45 -3.50
C TYR A 73 5.89 -8.19 -4.04
N THR A 74 7.03 -8.35 -4.70
CA THR A 74 7.86 -7.25 -5.22
C THR A 74 7.86 -7.20 -6.75
N ARG A 75 7.76 -6.00 -7.31
CA ARG A 75 7.89 -5.76 -8.76
C ARG A 75 9.32 -5.41 -9.13
N TYR A 76 10.06 -6.41 -9.59
CA TYR A 76 11.41 -6.26 -10.12
C TYR A 76 11.39 -5.68 -11.54
N VAL A 77 12.24 -4.69 -11.80
CA VAL A 77 12.44 -4.08 -13.13
C VAL A 77 13.83 -4.38 -13.71
N GLY A 78 14.66 -5.08 -12.95
CA GLY A 78 16.00 -5.53 -13.31
C GLY A 78 16.57 -6.43 -12.22
N HIS A 79 17.83 -6.84 -12.37
CA HIS A 79 18.51 -7.72 -11.41
C HIS A 79 18.67 -7.06 -10.02
N ASP A 80 18.95 -5.76 -9.98
CA ASP A 80 19.26 -5.00 -8.77
C ASP A 80 18.27 -3.84 -8.52
N ARG A 81 17.15 -3.81 -9.24
CA ARG A 81 16.18 -2.71 -9.21
C ARG A 81 14.74 -3.18 -9.11
N VAL A 82 13.97 -2.43 -8.33
CA VAL A 82 12.55 -2.67 -8.07
C VAL A 82 11.77 -1.37 -8.17
N LEU A 83 10.49 -1.46 -8.53
CA LEU A 83 9.54 -0.42 -8.14
C LEU A 83 9.43 -0.47 -6.60
N ARG A 84 9.64 0.67 -5.94
CA ARG A 84 9.70 0.70 -4.46
C ARG A 84 8.42 0.12 -3.84
N SER A 85 8.57 -0.84 -2.94
CA SER A 85 7.43 -1.56 -2.35
C SER A 85 6.86 -0.88 -1.10
N HIS A 86 7.62 0.05 -0.52
CA HIS A 86 7.23 0.87 0.63
C HIS A 86 8.02 2.19 0.65
N SER A 87 7.50 3.22 1.33
CA SER A 87 8.18 4.53 1.40
C SER A 87 9.49 4.48 2.19
N SER A 88 9.67 3.51 3.10
CA SER A 88 10.91 3.35 3.85
C SER A 88 12.12 3.07 2.96
N ALA A 89 11.91 2.64 1.70
CA ALA A 89 12.98 2.47 0.72
C ALA A 89 13.73 3.78 0.39
N LEU A 90 13.14 4.94 0.73
CA LEU A 90 13.78 6.25 0.57
C LEU A 90 14.71 6.61 1.73
N ILE A 91 14.56 5.96 2.88
CA ILE A 91 15.28 6.27 4.11
C ILE A 91 16.79 6.03 3.99
N PRO A 92 17.30 4.91 3.45
CA PRO A 92 18.74 4.71 3.35
C PRO A 92 19.46 5.83 2.60
N ALA A 93 18.87 6.33 1.51
CA ALA A 93 19.41 7.45 0.77
C ALA A 93 19.31 8.77 1.56
N ALA A 94 18.20 9.01 2.27
CA ALA A 94 18.04 10.18 3.14
C ALA A 94 19.07 10.19 4.29
N LEU A 95 19.39 9.02 4.88
CA LEU A 95 20.41 8.90 5.91
C LEU A 95 21.82 9.15 5.35
N ARG A 96 22.13 8.69 4.14
CA ARG A 96 23.41 9.02 3.48
C ARG A 96 23.53 10.51 3.18
N GLU A 97 22.44 11.18 2.84
CA GLU A 97 22.41 12.64 2.68
C GLU A 97 22.61 13.36 4.01
N LEU A 98 22.04 12.85 5.11
CA LEU A 98 22.29 13.37 6.46
C LEU A 98 23.76 13.22 6.87
N VAL A 99 24.46 12.17 6.44
CA VAL A 99 25.91 12.04 6.66
C VAL A 99 26.68 13.10 5.87
N ALA A 100 26.27 13.39 4.64
CA ALA A 100 26.94 14.38 3.78
C ALA A 100 26.68 15.83 4.22
N ASP A 101 25.50 16.11 4.78
CA ASP A 101 25.08 17.41 5.28
C ASP A 101 24.45 17.28 6.68
N PRO A 102 25.28 17.19 7.74
CA PRO A 102 24.83 16.82 9.08
C PRO A 102 24.11 17.95 9.82
N VAL A 103 23.08 17.57 10.56
CA VAL A 103 22.37 18.36 11.58
C VAL A 103 22.18 17.50 12.83
N ASP A 104 21.86 18.06 14.00
CA ASP A 104 21.79 17.26 15.23
C ASP A 104 20.43 16.57 15.48
N ASP A 105 19.36 17.08 14.85
CA ASP A 105 17.99 16.57 14.97
C ASP A 105 17.20 16.87 13.71
N VAL A 106 16.70 15.81 13.04
CA VAL A 106 15.99 15.93 11.77
C VAL A 106 14.78 15.00 11.73
N LEU A 107 13.66 15.52 11.22
CA LEU A 107 12.53 14.74 10.75
C LEU A 107 12.64 14.54 9.24
N LEU A 108 12.97 13.31 8.84
CA LEU A 108 12.93 12.88 7.45
C LEU A 108 11.48 12.56 7.07
N VAL A 109 10.97 13.21 6.03
CA VAL A 109 9.59 13.08 5.55
C VAL A 109 9.63 12.50 4.14
N CYS A 110 9.21 11.25 4.00
CA CYS A 110 9.30 10.48 2.76
C CYS A 110 7.91 10.07 2.25
N PRO A 111 7.14 10.98 1.62
CA PRO A 111 5.86 10.66 1.03
C PRO A 111 6.02 10.13 -0.39
N GLY A 112 5.12 9.23 -0.81
CA GLY A 112 4.98 8.91 -2.22
C GLY A 112 4.16 7.67 -2.51
N ILE A 113 3.87 7.48 -3.79
CA ILE A 113 3.30 6.25 -4.33
C ILE A 113 4.27 5.07 -4.16
N VAL A 114 3.77 3.90 -3.79
CA VAL A 114 4.54 2.65 -3.71
C VAL A 114 3.85 1.56 -4.53
N TYR A 115 4.54 0.46 -4.80
CA TYR A 115 4.07 -0.57 -5.73
C TYR A 115 4.07 -1.94 -5.07
N ARG A 116 2.88 -2.51 -4.90
CA ARG A 116 2.69 -3.82 -4.25
C ARG A 116 1.81 -4.71 -5.12
N ARG A 117 1.99 -6.02 -4.98
CA ARG A 117 0.97 -6.98 -5.40
C ARG A 117 -0.04 -7.07 -4.27
N ASP A 118 -1.32 -6.89 -4.59
CA ASP A 118 -2.36 -6.77 -3.57
C ASP A 118 -3.69 -7.37 -4.07
N SER A 119 -4.59 -7.72 -3.16
CA SER A 119 -5.93 -8.20 -3.50
C SER A 119 -6.73 -7.10 -4.21
N ILE A 120 -7.78 -7.46 -4.95
CA ILE A 120 -8.75 -6.49 -5.46
C ILE A 120 -9.95 -6.47 -4.51
N ASP A 121 -10.05 -5.41 -3.73
CA ASP A 121 -11.21 -5.07 -2.92
C ASP A 121 -11.32 -3.54 -2.75
N ARG A 122 -12.26 -3.08 -1.91
CA ARG A 122 -12.54 -1.65 -1.71
C ARG A 122 -11.48 -0.92 -0.88
N LEU A 123 -10.57 -1.63 -0.23
CA LEU A 123 -9.58 -1.10 0.71
C LEU A 123 -8.14 -1.23 0.19
N HIS A 124 -7.92 -2.07 -0.83
CA HIS A 124 -6.60 -2.41 -1.35
C HIS A 124 -6.40 -1.94 -2.79
N THR A 125 -5.17 -1.52 -3.07
CA THR A 125 -4.72 -1.11 -4.39
C THR A 125 -3.27 -1.50 -4.58
N GLY A 126 -2.89 -1.88 -5.79
CA GLY A 126 -1.50 -2.23 -6.10
C GLY A 126 -0.55 -1.03 -6.12
N THR A 127 -1.09 0.20 -6.01
CA THR A 127 -0.30 1.43 -6.04
C THR A 127 -0.75 2.45 -4.97
N PRO A 128 -0.65 2.10 -3.68
CA PRO A 128 -1.06 2.99 -2.59
C PRO A 128 -0.01 4.08 -2.39
N HIS A 129 -0.35 5.10 -1.62
CA HIS A 129 0.57 6.11 -1.12
C HIS A 129 0.92 5.83 0.33
N GLN A 130 2.18 6.05 0.66
CA GLN A 130 2.68 5.93 2.01
C GLN A 130 3.43 7.20 2.41
N LEU A 131 3.60 7.35 3.72
CA LEU A 131 4.40 8.40 4.32
C LEU A 131 5.31 7.79 5.39
N ASP A 132 6.62 7.82 5.17
CA ASP A 132 7.59 7.56 6.22
C ASP A 132 7.99 8.86 6.91
N LEU A 133 7.87 8.88 8.24
CA LEU A 133 8.29 9.94 9.14
C LEU A 133 9.35 9.39 10.09
N TRP A 134 10.60 9.75 9.87
CA TRP A 134 11.72 9.28 10.68
C TRP A 134 12.39 10.43 11.38
N ARG A 135 12.26 10.52 12.70
CA ARG A 135 13.07 11.46 13.49
C ARG A 135 14.40 10.80 13.80
N VAL A 136 15.49 11.40 13.35
CA VAL A 136 16.86 10.93 13.55
C VAL A 136 17.61 12.00 14.33
N THR A 137 18.14 11.65 15.50
CA THR A 137 18.69 12.62 16.45
C THR A 137 19.82 12.02 17.28
N ARG A 138 20.65 12.90 17.88
CA ARG A 138 21.62 12.53 18.92
C ARG A 138 21.02 12.57 20.33
N ALA A 139 19.82 13.12 20.50
CA ALA A 139 19.12 13.14 21.78
C ALA A 139 18.71 11.73 22.22
N GLU A 140 18.48 11.57 23.53
CA GLU A 140 17.92 10.32 24.05
C GLU A 140 16.50 10.11 23.54
N ILE A 141 16.22 8.88 23.09
CA ILE A 141 14.94 8.45 22.53
C ILE A 141 14.62 7.07 23.09
N GLY A 142 13.41 6.91 23.60
CA GLY A 142 12.87 5.64 24.08
C GLY A 142 11.38 5.47 23.78
N GLU A 143 10.77 4.55 24.52
CA GLU A 143 9.35 4.20 24.34
C GLU A 143 8.40 5.37 24.68
N ALA A 144 8.83 6.29 25.55
CA ALA A 144 8.05 7.49 25.87
C ALA A 144 7.90 8.42 24.66
N GLU A 145 8.99 8.67 23.93
CA GLU A 145 8.95 9.49 22.71
C GLU A 145 8.21 8.77 21.57
N LEU A 146 8.34 7.44 21.48
CA LEU A 146 7.56 6.64 20.54
C LEU A 146 6.05 6.73 20.83
N ALA A 147 5.66 6.64 22.11
CA ALA A 147 4.27 6.81 22.53
C ALA A 147 3.77 8.23 22.22
N ALA A 148 4.56 9.27 22.52
CA ALA A 148 4.22 10.65 22.21
C ALA A 148 4.02 10.88 20.71
N MET A 149 4.90 10.32 19.87
CA MET A 149 4.79 10.38 18.41
C MET A 149 3.48 9.80 17.91
N THR A 150 3.15 8.58 18.33
CA THR A 150 1.93 7.89 17.88
C THR A 150 0.68 8.64 18.32
N THR A 151 0.60 9.10 19.57
CA THR A 151 -0.52 9.89 20.07
C THR A 151 -0.65 11.24 19.33
N ALA A 152 0.46 11.93 19.06
CA ALA A 152 0.45 13.19 18.31
C ALA A 152 -0.10 12.98 16.89
N ILE A 153 0.34 11.91 16.20
CA ILE A 153 -0.12 11.58 14.86
C ILE A 153 -1.62 11.27 14.83
N VAL A 154 -2.10 10.34 15.66
CA VAL A 154 -3.53 9.99 15.70
C VAL A 154 -4.37 11.22 16.02
N SER A 155 -3.97 12.02 17.01
CA SER A 155 -4.70 13.24 17.38
C SER A 155 -4.78 14.24 16.24
N ALA A 156 -3.72 14.35 15.42
CA ALA A 156 -3.67 15.30 14.32
C ALA A 156 -4.46 14.84 13.09
N VAL A 157 -4.34 13.56 12.71
CA VAL A 157 -4.98 13.05 11.49
C VAL A 157 -6.38 12.53 11.72
N LEU A 158 -6.68 11.92 12.88
CA LEU A 158 -7.93 11.23 13.19
C LEU A 158 -8.45 11.62 14.59
N PRO A 159 -8.72 12.91 14.84
CA PRO A 159 -9.09 13.41 16.16
C PRO A 159 -10.35 12.72 16.71
N GLY A 160 -10.30 12.32 17.99
CA GLY A 160 -11.43 11.69 18.69
C GLY A 160 -11.65 10.20 18.38
N SER A 161 -10.74 9.57 17.63
CA SER A 161 -10.84 8.14 17.30
C SER A 161 -10.25 7.24 18.39
N ILE A 162 -10.63 5.95 18.39
CA ILE A 162 -10.09 4.96 19.31
C ILE A 162 -8.84 4.35 18.69
N GLU A 163 -7.69 4.53 19.34
CA GLU A 163 -6.42 3.89 18.94
C GLU A 163 -6.15 2.60 19.72
N SER A 164 -5.55 1.62 19.05
CA SER A 164 -4.92 0.46 19.69
C SER A 164 -3.54 0.20 19.09
N LYS A 165 -2.63 -0.34 19.91
CA LYS A 165 -1.25 -0.63 19.51
C LYS A 165 -0.94 -2.10 19.73
N THR A 166 -0.50 -2.78 18.69
CA THR A 166 -0.17 -4.21 18.74
C THR A 166 1.32 -4.40 18.46
N PRO A 167 2.09 -5.12 19.30
CA PRO A 167 3.50 -5.36 19.02
C PRO A 167 3.74 -5.97 17.64
N ARG A 168 4.68 -5.41 16.89
CA ARG A 168 5.13 -5.87 15.56
C ARG A 168 6.63 -5.77 15.43
N LYS A 169 7.21 -6.69 14.68
CA LYS A 169 8.65 -6.71 14.41
C LYS A 169 8.90 -6.32 12.96
N HIS A 170 9.69 -5.27 12.76
CA HIS A 170 10.24 -4.93 11.45
C HIS A 170 11.76 -5.04 11.48
N PRO A 171 12.40 -5.38 10.35
CA PRO A 171 13.86 -5.49 10.30
C PRO A 171 14.59 -4.19 10.62
N TYR A 172 13.95 -3.05 10.38
CA TYR A 172 14.49 -1.71 10.59
C TYR A 172 14.08 -1.05 11.91
N THR A 173 13.29 -1.71 12.78
CA THR A 173 12.91 -1.17 14.09
C THR A 173 13.17 -2.12 15.25
N ARG A 174 13.23 -1.54 16.46
CA ARG A 174 13.15 -2.21 17.76
C ARG A 174 11.91 -1.71 18.48
N THR A 175 11.34 -2.56 19.34
CA THR A 175 10.11 -2.24 20.09
C THR A 175 9.00 -1.72 19.16
N GLY A 176 8.83 -2.39 18.02
CA GLY A 176 7.88 -1.96 17.02
C GLY A 176 6.45 -2.25 17.41
N CYS A 177 5.52 -1.43 16.91
CA CYS A 177 4.09 -1.69 17.01
C CYS A 177 3.33 -1.25 15.76
N GLN A 178 2.28 -2.01 15.47
CA GLN A 178 1.18 -1.63 14.58
C GLN A 178 0.29 -0.63 15.30
N LEU A 179 -0.16 0.37 14.56
CA LEU A 179 -1.11 1.38 15.00
C LEU A 179 -2.43 1.17 14.26
N ASP A 180 -3.47 0.83 15.02
CA ASP A 180 -4.82 0.65 14.52
C ASP A 180 -5.73 1.77 15.04
N VAL A 181 -6.59 2.29 14.18
CA VAL A 181 -7.62 3.28 14.54
C VAL A 181 -8.97 2.75 14.12
N ASN A 182 -9.92 2.66 15.07
CA ASN A 182 -11.25 2.08 14.87
C ASN A 182 -11.19 0.66 14.25
N GLY A 183 -10.18 -0.13 14.63
CA GLY A 183 -9.97 -1.49 14.13
C GLY A 183 -9.31 -1.59 12.75
N VAL A 184 -8.82 -0.46 12.20
CA VAL A 184 -8.16 -0.41 10.90
C VAL A 184 -6.69 -0.02 11.09
N GLU A 185 -5.77 -0.85 10.60
CA GLU A 185 -4.33 -0.57 10.60
C GLU A 185 -3.99 0.66 9.75
N ILE A 186 -3.47 1.72 10.37
CA ILE A 186 -3.07 2.95 9.66
C ILE A 186 -1.57 3.11 9.49
N GLY A 187 -0.76 2.31 10.19
CA GLY A 187 0.69 2.37 10.09
C GLY A 187 1.42 1.54 11.12
N GLU A 188 2.74 1.56 11.03
CA GLU A 188 3.65 0.81 11.89
C GLU A 188 4.79 1.73 12.33
N CYS A 189 5.27 1.57 13.57
CA CYS A 189 6.33 2.40 14.12
C CYS A 189 7.27 1.63 15.02
N GLY A 190 8.37 2.26 15.40
CA GLY A 190 9.30 1.73 16.40
C GLY A 190 10.55 2.59 16.56
N LEU A 191 11.43 2.18 17.47
CA LEU A 191 12.77 2.76 17.59
C LEU A 191 13.61 2.32 16.40
N ILE A 192 14.37 3.23 15.79
CA ILE A 192 15.23 2.86 14.65
C ILE A 192 16.24 1.79 15.07
N HIS A 193 16.37 0.72 14.29
CA HIS A 193 17.37 -0.30 14.55
C HIS A 193 18.79 0.27 14.27
N PRO A 194 19.75 0.22 15.23
CA PRO A 194 21.09 0.83 15.05
C PRO A 194 21.88 0.31 13.85
N ALA A 195 21.62 -0.91 13.40
CA ALA A 195 22.24 -1.43 12.18
C ALA A 195 21.84 -0.63 10.93
N VAL A 196 20.65 -0.01 10.89
CA VAL A 196 20.18 0.80 9.76
C VAL A 196 20.98 2.11 9.68
N THR A 197 21.12 2.82 10.80
CA THR A 197 21.92 4.05 10.87
C THR A 197 23.40 3.76 10.60
N ALA A 198 23.94 2.66 11.15
CA ALA A 198 25.32 2.25 10.91
C ALA A 198 25.60 1.91 9.43
N ARG A 199 24.70 1.19 8.73
CA ARG A 199 24.84 0.91 7.29
C ARG A 199 24.84 2.18 6.44
N ALA A 200 24.19 3.25 6.90
CA ALA A 200 24.20 4.53 6.23
C ALA A 200 25.46 5.37 6.53
N GLY A 201 26.30 4.95 7.49
CA GLY A 201 27.52 5.66 7.88
C GLY A 201 27.37 6.64 9.04
N LEU A 202 26.22 6.65 9.74
CA LEU A 202 26.03 7.45 10.94
C LEU A 202 26.78 6.82 12.13
N ASP A 203 27.35 7.67 12.99
CA ASP A 203 28.02 7.20 14.20
C ASP A 203 27.03 6.59 15.23
N PRO A 204 27.51 5.78 16.20
CA PRO A 204 26.63 5.06 17.14
C PRO A 204 25.79 5.94 18.08
N ASN A 205 26.07 7.24 18.17
CA ASN A 205 25.28 8.12 19.03
C ASN A 205 23.92 8.45 18.42
N TRP A 206 23.77 8.26 17.11
CA TRP A 206 22.52 8.47 16.40
C TRP A 206 21.48 7.40 16.71
N ARG A 207 20.29 7.88 17.04
CA ARG A 207 19.10 7.08 17.34
C ARG A 207 17.86 7.81 16.84
N GLY A 208 16.70 7.20 17.02
CA GLY A 208 15.49 7.85 16.54
C GLY A 208 14.26 6.97 16.52
N LEU A 209 13.22 7.52 15.92
CA LEU A 209 11.91 6.92 15.74
C LEU A 209 11.63 6.73 14.25
N ALA A 210 11.02 5.62 13.91
CA ALA A 210 10.51 5.34 12.58
C ALA A 210 8.98 5.20 12.66
N LEU A 211 8.29 5.77 11.68
CA LEU A 211 6.85 5.64 11.50
C LEU A 211 6.54 5.57 10.01
N GLY A 212 5.93 4.47 9.56
CA GLY A 212 5.35 4.33 8.22
C GLY A 212 3.83 4.40 8.29
N LEU A 213 3.21 5.26 7.49
CA LEU A 213 1.76 5.47 7.45
C LEU A 213 1.17 5.11 6.09
N GLY A 214 0.01 4.44 6.11
CA GLY A 214 -0.82 4.21 4.93
C GLY A 214 -1.72 5.41 4.66
N LEU A 215 -1.29 6.30 3.76
CA LEU A 215 -1.93 7.60 3.53
C LEU A 215 -3.36 7.46 2.99
N ASP A 216 -3.59 6.61 1.99
CA ASP A 216 -4.91 6.39 1.38
C ASP A 216 -5.93 5.96 2.42
N ARG A 217 -5.54 5.04 3.30
CA ARG A 217 -6.40 4.50 4.36
C ARG A 217 -6.72 5.53 5.43
N ILE A 218 -5.74 6.34 5.84
CA ILE A 218 -5.97 7.48 6.74
C ILE A 218 -6.96 8.44 6.09
N LEU A 219 -6.78 8.80 4.83
CA LEU A 219 -7.71 9.72 4.14
C LEU A 219 -9.12 9.14 4.02
N MET A 220 -9.23 7.84 3.75
CA MET A 220 -10.53 7.16 3.72
C MET A 220 -11.22 7.24 5.07
N LEU A 221 -10.51 7.06 6.18
CA LEU A 221 -11.07 7.22 7.53
C LEU A 221 -11.44 8.68 7.83
N VAL A 222 -10.59 9.65 7.48
CA VAL A 222 -10.85 11.08 7.70
C VAL A 222 -12.10 11.54 6.96
N LYS A 223 -12.29 11.06 5.75
CA LYS A 223 -13.37 11.49 4.85
C LYS A 223 -14.53 10.52 4.79
N ASP A 224 -14.52 9.38 5.49
CA ASP A 224 -15.51 8.31 5.33
C ASP A 224 -15.70 7.88 3.86
N VAL A 225 -14.58 7.69 3.14
CA VAL A 225 -14.60 7.26 1.73
C VAL A 225 -14.76 5.73 1.70
N PRO A 226 -15.82 5.20 1.06
CA PRO A 226 -16.16 3.78 1.14
C PRO A 226 -15.36 2.87 0.19
N ASP A 227 -14.60 3.44 -0.72
CA ASP A 227 -13.88 2.74 -1.78
C ASP A 227 -12.62 3.50 -2.18
N ILE A 228 -11.45 2.85 -2.06
CA ILE A 228 -10.15 3.44 -2.35
C ILE A 228 -10.03 3.97 -3.77
N ARG A 229 -10.74 3.36 -4.74
CA ARG A 229 -10.70 3.78 -6.15
C ARG A 229 -11.23 5.21 -6.32
N LEU A 230 -12.08 5.70 -5.42
CA LEU A 230 -12.58 7.07 -5.44
C LEU A 230 -11.49 8.13 -5.24
N LEU A 231 -10.37 7.78 -4.57
CA LEU A 231 -9.25 8.69 -4.37
C LEU A 231 -8.56 9.08 -5.69
N ARG A 232 -8.73 8.26 -6.75
CA ARG A 232 -8.17 8.48 -8.09
C ARG A 232 -9.23 8.71 -9.16
N SER A 233 -10.50 8.86 -8.78
CA SER A 233 -11.59 9.01 -9.75
C SER A 233 -11.37 10.20 -10.68
N ALA A 234 -11.72 9.99 -11.96
CA ALA A 234 -11.73 11.04 -12.98
C ALA A 234 -13.05 11.84 -12.99
N ASP A 235 -14.06 11.43 -12.21
CA ASP A 235 -15.34 12.14 -12.13
C ASP A 235 -15.13 13.54 -11.49
N PRO A 236 -15.48 14.63 -12.20
CA PRO A 236 -15.29 15.98 -11.68
C PRO A 236 -15.98 16.24 -10.33
N ALA A 237 -17.12 15.60 -10.07
CA ALA A 237 -17.85 15.75 -8.81
C ALA A 237 -17.19 14.99 -7.65
N VAL A 238 -16.44 13.92 -7.93
CA VAL A 238 -15.59 13.24 -6.93
C VAL A 238 -14.32 14.05 -6.71
N GLN A 239 -13.65 14.48 -7.79
CA GLN A 239 -12.42 15.28 -7.73
C GLN A 239 -12.59 16.58 -6.96
N ALA A 240 -13.73 17.27 -7.12
CA ALA A 240 -14.05 18.50 -6.39
C ALA A 240 -14.12 18.30 -4.87
N GLN A 241 -14.25 17.06 -4.39
CA GLN A 241 -14.27 16.71 -2.96
C GLN A 241 -12.89 16.26 -2.45
N MET A 242 -11.89 16.11 -3.33
CA MET A 242 -10.54 15.63 -3.00
C MET A 242 -9.54 16.78 -2.79
N THR A 243 -10.00 17.98 -2.44
CA THR A 243 -9.15 19.15 -2.17
C THR A 243 -9.26 19.65 -0.71
N ASP A 244 -10.04 18.95 0.12
CA ASP A 244 -10.19 19.24 1.55
C ASP A 244 -10.39 17.96 2.36
N LEU A 245 -10.49 18.08 3.68
CA LEU A 245 -10.67 16.96 4.61
C LEU A 245 -12.09 16.83 5.15
N ARG A 246 -13.10 17.42 4.49
CA ARG A 246 -14.50 17.25 4.87
C ARG A 246 -14.98 15.83 4.52
N PRO A 247 -15.98 15.28 5.24
CA PRO A 247 -16.57 14.00 4.89
C PRO A 247 -17.03 13.95 3.43
N TYR A 248 -16.75 12.84 2.77
CA TYR A 248 -17.11 12.54 1.41
C TYR A 248 -18.63 12.42 1.27
N ARG A 249 -19.17 13.06 0.24
CA ARG A 249 -20.59 13.00 -0.12
C ARG A 249 -20.73 12.11 -1.35
N PRO A 250 -21.45 10.98 -1.26
CA PRO A 250 -21.67 10.11 -2.41
C PRO A 250 -22.29 10.85 -3.59
N VAL A 251 -21.62 10.82 -4.74
CA VAL A 251 -22.10 11.48 -5.98
C VAL A 251 -23.22 10.66 -6.65
N SER A 252 -23.11 9.33 -6.65
CA SER A 252 -24.16 8.37 -7.04
C SER A 252 -23.67 6.94 -6.78
N THR A 253 -24.48 6.09 -6.14
CA THR A 253 -24.16 4.65 -6.05
C THR A 253 -24.65 3.95 -7.30
N ARG A 254 -23.76 3.79 -8.29
CA ARG A 254 -24.11 3.00 -9.47
C ARG A 254 -24.27 1.52 -9.10
N PRO A 255 -25.28 0.83 -9.64
CA PRO A 255 -25.53 -0.56 -9.26
C PRO A 255 -24.31 -1.41 -9.60
N ALA A 256 -23.84 -2.19 -8.63
CA ALA A 256 -22.86 -3.22 -8.90
C ALA A 256 -23.55 -4.39 -9.60
N THR A 257 -22.79 -5.13 -10.40
CA THR A 257 -23.21 -6.42 -10.92
C THR A 257 -22.17 -7.47 -10.57
N SER A 258 -22.63 -8.65 -10.18
CA SER A 258 -21.73 -9.72 -9.72
C SER A 258 -21.75 -10.90 -10.68
N ARG A 259 -20.61 -11.58 -10.82
CA ARG A 259 -20.47 -12.82 -11.58
C ARG A 259 -19.70 -13.83 -10.74
N ASP A 260 -20.31 -14.99 -10.54
CA ASP A 260 -19.63 -16.10 -9.88
C ASP A 260 -19.02 -16.99 -10.96
N VAL A 261 -17.73 -17.29 -10.82
CA VAL A 261 -16.97 -18.15 -11.74
C VAL A 261 -16.23 -19.21 -10.94
N SER A 262 -16.15 -20.42 -11.50
CA SER A 262 -15.38 -21.53 -10.93
C SER A 262 -14.09 -21.65 -11.72
N ILE A 263 -12.96 -21.36 -11.09
CA ILE A 263 -11.64 -21.35 -11.72
C ILE A 263 -10.75 -22.43 -11.09
N VAL A 264 -9.69 -22.82 -11.80
CA VAL A 264 -8.66 -23.71 -11.27
C VAL A 264 -7.37 -22.93 -11.28
N VAL A 265 -6.64 -23.01 -10.17
CA VAL A 265 -5.39 -22.28 -9.94
C VAL A 265 -4.39 -23.19 -9.23
N ASP A 266 -3.12 -22.83 -9.23
CA ASP A 266 -2.10 -23.54 -8.47
C ASP A 266 -2.40 -23.48 -6.96
N SER A 267 -2.01 -24.51 -6.19
CA SER A 267 -2.42 -24.62 -4.79
C SER A 267 -1.79 -23.57 -3.85
N ASP A 268 -0.74 -22.89 -4.31
CA ASP A 268 -0.01 -21.83 -3.60
C ASP A 268 -0.42 -20.41 -4.03
N ASP A 269 -1.30 -20.29 -5.03
CA ASP A 269 -1.86 -19.00 -5.46
C ASP A 269 -2.66 -18.34 -4.33
N ALA A 270 -2.31 -17.10 -4.00
CA ALA A 270 -3.01 -16.27 -3.02
C ALA A 270 -3.96 -15.25 -3.69
N ALA A 271 -4.75 -14.53 -2.88
CA ALA A 271 -5.70 -13.55 -3.39
C ALA A 271 -5.01 -12.38 -4.12
N GLU A 272 -3.80 -12.03 -3.70
CA GLU A 272 -2.92 -11.04 -4.30
C GLU A 272 -2.48 -11.47 -5.71
N ASP A 273 -2.16 -12.75 -5.89
CA ASP A 273 -1.76 -13.33 -7.18
C ASP A 273 -2.93 -13.31 -8.18
N LEU A 274 -4.16 -13.53 -7.71
CA LEU A 274 -5.38 -13.36 -8.51
C LEU A 274 -5.60 -11.89 -8.87
N GLY A 275 -5.48 -11.00 -7.89
CA GLY A 275 -5.66 -9.56 -8.08
C GLY A 275 -4.73 -8.99 -9.14
N ASP A 276 -3.45 -9.37 -9.09
CA ASP A 276 -2.47 -8.94 -10.08
C ASP A 276 -2.78 -9.46 -11.49
N ARG A 277 -3.12 -10.75 -11.65
CA ARG A 277 -3.55 -11.31 -12.95
C ARG A 277 -4.77 -10.59 -13.52
N VAL A 278 -5.75 -10.26 -12.67
CA VAL A 278 -6.93 -9.48 -13.10
C VAL A 278 -6.53 -8.08 -13.57
N ARG A 279 -5.72 -7.35 -12.79
CA ARG A 279 -5.26 -6.01 -13.20
C ARG A 279 -4.48 -6.07 -14.52
N GLU A 280 -3.62 -7.06 -14.69
CA GLU A 280 -2.82 -7.22 -15.89
C GLU A 280 -3.67 -7.49 -17.14
N ALA A 281 -4.68 -8.37 -17.01
CA ALA A 281 -5.57 -8.74 -18.09
C ALA A 281 -6.55 -7.64 -18.47
N LEU A 282 -6.97 -6.83 -17.50
CA LEU A 282 -7.92 -5.75 -17.73
C LEU A 282 -7.27 -4.43 -18.14
N GLY A 283 -6.04 -4.15 -17.71
CA GLY A 283 -5.37 -2.89 -17.99
C GLY A 283 -6.19 -1.71 -17.45
N THR A 284 -6.53 -0.77 -18.33
CA THR A 284 -7.37 0.40 -17.98
C THR A 284 -8.76 0.03 -17.49
N ASP A 285 -9.28 -1.14 -17.85
CA ASP A 285 -10.60 -1.60 -17.40
C ASP A 285 -10.57 -2.17 -15.97
N ALA A 286 -9.39 -2.27 -15.33
CA ALA A 286 -9.25 -2.81 -13.98
C ALA A 286 -10.06 -2.00 -12.95
N ASP A 287 -10.23 -0.69 -13.18
CA ASP A 287 -11.03 0.20 -12.32
C ASP A 287 -12.53 -0.17 -12.31
N CYS A 288 -12.99 -0.98 -13.27
CA CYS A 288 -14.36 -1.53 -13.27
C CYS A 288 -14.55 -2.65 -12.25
N VAL A 289 -13.47 -3.26 -11.75
CA VAL A 289 -13.53 -4.34 -10.77
C VAL A 289 -13.47 -3.76 -9.38
N GLU A 290 -14.56 -3.94 -8.63
CA GLU A 290 -14.67 -3.50 -7.25
C GLU A 290 -14.09 -4.51 -6.27
N ALA A 291 -14.31 -5.80 -6.53
CA ALA A 291 -13.81 -6.86 -5.69
C ALA A 291 -13.66 -8.18 -6.46
N VAL A 292 -12.66 -8.97 -6.08
CA VAL A 292 -12.49 -10.37 -6.46
C VAL A 292 -12.46 -11.19 -5.18
N GLU A 293 -13.57 -11.84 -4.87
CA GLU A 293 -13.77 -12.50 -3.58
C GLU A 293 -13.72 -14.02 -3.74
N ILE A 294 -12.78 -14.68 -3.07
CA ILE A 294 -12.77 -16.14 -2.96
C ILE A 294 -13.89 -16.55 -2.00
N ARG A 295 -14.93 -17.20 -2.52
CA ARG A 295 -16.09 -17.66 -1.75
C ARG A 295 -15.91 -19.05 -1.20
N HIS A 296 -15.21 -19.91 -1.93
CA HIS A 296 -14.91 -21.27 -1.51
C HIS A 296 -13.64 -21.77 -2.21
N THR A 297 -12.89 -22.63 -1.49
CA THR A 297 -11.69 -23.30 -1.99
C THR A 297 -11.90 -24.80 -1.84
N THR A 298 -11.68 -25.56 -2.91
CA THR A 298 -11.77 -27.02 -2.91
C THR A 298 -10.46 -27.60 -3.42
N PRO A 299 -9.68 -28.32 -2.59
CA PRO A 299 -8.46 -28.99 -3.02
C PRO A 299 -8.73 -29.99 -4.16
N TYR A 300 -7.76 -30.19 -5.05
CA TYR A 300 -7.90 -31.16 -6.16
C TYR A 300 -8.37 -32.54 -5.68
N ALA A 301 -7.80 -33.03 -4.56
CA ALA A 301 -8.13 -34.33 -3.99
C ALA A 301 -9.61 -34.47 -3.59
N GLU A 302 -10.28 -33.37 -3.28
CA GLU A 302 -11.68 -33.33 -2.85
C GLU A 302 -12.64 -33.00 -3.99
N LEU A 303 -12.13 -32.59 -5.16
CA LEU A 303 -12.97 -32.32 -6.32
C LEU A 303 -13.58 -33.60 -6.89
N PRO A 304 -14.90 -33.63 -7.15
CA PRO A 304 -15.53 -34.72 -7.89
C PRO A 304 -14.89 -34.92 -9.27
N GLU A 305 -14.81 -36.16 -9.75
CA GLU A 305 -14.15 -36.48 -11.02
C GLU A 305 -14.74 -35.71 -12.22
N VAL A 306 -16.07 -35.58 -12.27
CA VAL A 306 -16.77 -34.77 -13.29
C VAL A 306 -16.33 -33.31 -13.26
N ALA A 307 -16.12 -32.74 -12.07
CA ALA A 307 -15.66 -31.37 -11.92
C ALA A 307 -14.21 -31.22 -12.37
N ARG A 308 -13.34 -32.20 -12.06
CA ARG A 308 -11.95 -32.22 -12.53
C ARG A 308 -11.86 -32.22 -14.04
N GLN A 309 -12.65 -33.06 -14.71
CA GLN A 309 -12.68 -33.15 -16.17
C GLN A 309 -13.23 -31.86 -16.80
N ARG A 310 -14.34 -31.32 -16.28
CA ARG A 310 -14.96 -30.10 -16.82
C ARG A 310 -14.07 -28.87 -16.68
N LEU A 311 -13.33 -28.78 -15.57
CA LEU A 311 -12.47 -27.64 -15.25
C LEU A 311 -11.01 -27.87 -15.67
N GLY A 312 -10.67 -28.99 -16.32
CA GLY A 312 -9.31 -29.32 -16.70
C GLY A 312 -8.32 -29.37 -15.52
N ALA A 313 -8.79 -29.68 -14.31
CA ALA A 313 -7.98 -29.61 -13.09
C ALA A 313 -6.93 -30.72 -13.04
N ARG A 314 -5.74 -30.39 -12.52
CA ARG A 314 -4.60 -31.32 -12.40
C ARG A 314 -4.13 -31.46 -10.95
N PRO A 315 -3.44 -32.55 -10.58
CA PRO A 315 -2.76 -32.63 -9.29
C PRO A 315 -1.82 -31.43 -9.07
N GLY A 316 -1.81 -30.87 -7.86
CA GLY A 316 -1.08 -29.63 -7.53
C GLY A 316 -1.91 -28.35 -7.69
N GLN A 317 -3.15 -28.46 -8.19
CA GLN A 317 -4.07 -27.34 -8.31
C GLN A 317 -5.19 -27.40 -7.27
N GLN A 318 -6.00 -26.35 -7.23
CA GLN A 318 -7.23 -26.26 -6.45
C GLN A 318 -8.31 -25.52 -7.24
N ASN A 319 -9.57 -25.80 -6.92
CA ASN A 319 -10.69 -25.03 -7.46
C ASN A 319 -11.02 -23.87 -6.53
N LEU A 320 -11.22 -22.69 -7.10
CA LEU A 320 -11.77 -21.54 -6.40
C LEU A 320 -13.13 -21.19 -6.99
N LEU A 321 -14.13 -21.05 -6.12
CA LEU A 321 -15.37 -20.33 -6.46
C LEU A 321 -15.14 -18.86 -6.17
N VAL A 322 -15.05 -18.05 -7.22
CA VAL A 322 -14.73 -16.63 -7.13
C VAL A 322 -15.94 -15.79 -7.50
N ARG A 323 -16.27 -14.81 -6.67
CA ARG A 323 -17.24 -13.76 -7.00
C ARG A 323 -16.50 -12.52 -7.48
N ILE A 324 -16.79 -12.12 -8.70
CA ILE A 324 -16.31 -10.87 -9.29
C ILE A 324 -17.40 -9.83 -9.12
N VAL A 325 -17.12 -8.76 -8.39
CA VAL A 325 -18.01 -7.61 -8.25
C VAL A 325 -17.54 -6.52 -9.20
N LEU A 326 -18.40 -6.15 -10.14
CA LEU A 326 -18.13 -5.12 -11.15
C LEU A 326 -18.95 -3.88 -10.86
N ARG A 327 -18.27 -2.75 -10.70
CA ARG A 327 -18.86 -1.43 -10.55
C ARG A 327 -17.88 -0.38 -11.07
N HIS A 328 -18.24 0.27 -12.17
CA HIS A 328 -17.50 1.40 -12.70
C HIS A 328 -17.86 2.68 -11.91
N LEU A 329 -16.85 3.48 -11.55
CA LEU A 329 -17.02 4.69 -10.72
C LEU A 329 -17.76 5.82 -11.42
N ASP A 330 -17.68 5.91 -12.75
CA ASP A 330 -18.24 7.00 -13.58
C ASP A 330 -19.39 6.62 -14.55
N ARG A 331 -19.79 5.34 -14.68
CA ARG A 331 -21.00 4.95 -15.44
C ARG A 331 -21.58 3.59 -15.03
N THR A 332 -22.83 3.32 -15.39
CA THR A 332 -23.44 2.00 -15.18
C THR A 332 -22.90 1.03 -16.23
N LEU A 333 -22.51 -0.17 -15.81
CA LEU A 333 -22.12 -1.24 -16.74
C LEU A 333 -23.37 -1.97 -17.23
N SER A 334 -23.48 -2.15 -18.55
CA SER A 334 -24.47 -3.06 -19.11
C SER A 334 -24.11 -4.52 -18.80
N SER A 335 -25.10 -5.42 -18.85
CA SER A 335 -24.87 -6.85 -18.68
C SER A 335 -23.89 -7.42 -19.73
N ALA A 336 -23.89 -6.87 -20.95
CA ALA A 336 -22.99 -7.29 -22.01
C ALA A 336 -21.54 -6.92 -21.69
N GLU A 337 -21.28 -5.67 -21.30
CA GLU A 337 -19.94 -5.22 -20.88
C GLU A 337 -19.43 -6.00 -19.67
N ALA A 338 -20.29 -6.21 -18.67
CA ALA A 338 -19.95 -6.98 -17.49
C ALA A 338 -19.58 -8.44 -17.82
N ASN A 339 -20.23 -9.04 -18.82
CA ASN A 339 -19.91 -10.38 -19.30
C ASN A 339 -18.55 -10.42 -20.01
N VAL A 340 -18.24 -9.42 -20.84
CA VAL A 340 -16.92 -9.30 -21.49
C VAL A 340 -15.81 -9.18 -20.46
N LEU A 341 -15.99 -8.35 -19.42
CA LEU A 341 -15.01 -8.22 -18.33
C LEU A 341 -14.83 -9.53 -17.56
N ARG A 342 -15.94 -10.21 -17.21
CA ARG A 342 -15.90 -11.52 -16.57
C ARG A 342 -15.14 -12.54 -17.42
N ASP A 343 -15.36 -12.59 -18.73
CA ASP A 343 -14.73 -13.59 -19.60
C ASP A 343 -13.23 -13.37 -19.71
N ARG A 344 -12.79 -12.10 -19.77
CA ARG A 344 -11.37 -11.72 -19.69
C ARG A 344 -10.75 -12.10 -18.34
N ILE A 345 -11.45 -11.84 -17.24
CA ILE A 345 -11.00 -12.25 -15.89
C ILE A 345 -10.89 -13.77 -15.81
N TYR A 346 -11.90 -14.50 -16.28
CA TYR A 346 -11.89 -15.96 -16.26
C TYR A 346 -10.69 -16.51 -17.05
N ALA A 347 -10.46 -16.00 -18.27
CA ALA A 347 -9.33 -16.42 -19.09
C ALA A 347 -7.96 -16.10 -18.45
N ALA A 348 -7.87 -15.03 -17.66
CA ALA A 348 -6.66 -14.65 -16.96
C ALA A 348 -6.38 -15.49 -15.70
N LEU A 349 -7.44 -15.97 -15.04
CA LEU A 349 -7.34 -16.68 -13.77
C LEU A 349 -7.36 -18.20 -13.92
N HIS A 350 -8.13 -18.74 -14.86
CA HIS A 350 -8.31 -20.18 -15.00
C HIS A 350 -7.09 -20.83 -15.66
N GLN A 351 -6.42 -21.73 -14.93
CA GLN A 351 -5.25 -22.50 -15.34
C GLN A 351 -5.58 -23.98 -15.61
N GLY A 352 -6.87 -24.31 -15.74
CA GLY A 352 -7.30 -25.65 -16.18
C GLY A 352 -6.87 -25.95 -17.61
N GLY A 353 -6.62 -27.24 -17.88
CA GLY A 353 -6.19 -27.76 -19.18
C GLY A 353 -7.27 -27.95 -20.23
#